data_AF-A0A961B3Z3-F1
#
_entry.id   AF-A0A961B3Z3-F1
#
_cell.length_a   1.000
_cell.length_b   1.000
_cell.length_c   1.000
_cell.angle_alpha   90.00
_cell.angle_beta   90.00
_cell.angle_gamma   90.00
#
_symmetry.space_group_name_H-M   'P 1'
#
loop_
_entity.id
_entity.type
_entity.pdbx_description
1 polymer ?
#
loop_
_entity_poly.entity_id
_entity_poly.type
_entity_poly.pdbx_seq_one_letter_code
_entity_poly.pdbx_strand_id
1 'polypeptide(L)'
;MPDSEQPDPGDAELSFEEAFAKLEGIVRDMESDRIPLRDLIERYEQGTSLYKVCQERLEEAQGRIETIRRRANGEVTLEPFGEEAPAPSSNEKKSASAVPRTRSPQPADTDDAELF
;
A
#
# COMPACT_ATOMS: atom_id res chain seq x y z
N MET A 1 35.56 14.68 -1.01
CA MET A 1 34.97 13.75 -2.00
C MET A 1 33.47 14.01 -1.96
N PRO A 2 32.87 14.70 -2.94
CA PRO A 2 31.42 14.72 -3.06
C PRO A 2 30.97 13.34 -3.58
N ASP A 3 30.07 12.72 -2.84
CA ASP A 3 29.50 11.42 -3.14
C ASP A 3 28.69 11.48 -4.44
N SER A 4 28.70 10.39 -5.19
CA SER A 4 28.20 10.33 -6.56
C SER A 4 26.68 10.13 -6.55
N GLU A 5 25.93 11.21 -6.44
CA GLU A 5 24.47 11.18 -6.62
C GLU A 5 24.16 11.06 -8.12
N GLN A 6 24.07 9.84 -8.61
CA GLN A 6 23.52 9.57 -9.94
C GLN A 6 21.99 9.75 -9.85
N PRO A 7 21.38 10.65 -10.64
CA PRO A 7 19.94 10.76 -10.68
C PRO A 7 19.34 9.49 -11.30
N ASP A 8 18.46 8.82 -10.56
CA ASP A 8 17.64 7.71 -11.02
C ASP A 8 16.60 8.27 -12.03
N PRO A 9 16.34 7.63 -13.18
CA PRO A 9 15.53 8.19 -14.26
C PRO A 9 14.04 8.26 -13.87
N GLY A 10 13.70 9.34 -13.17
CA GLY A 10 12.37 9.68 -12.65
C GLY A 10 12.26 11.17 -12.25
N ASP A 11 13.18 12.00 -12.74
CA ASP A 11 13.49 13.39 -12.32
C ASP A 11 12.38 14.45 -12.53
N ALA A 12 11.12 14.04 -12.70
CA ALA A 12 9.98 14.96 -12.69
C ALA A 12 9.30 15.02 -11.29
N GLU A 13 9.60 14.08 -10.41
CA GLU A 13 9.02 13.95 -9.07
C GLU A 13 10.12 14.03 -8.01
N LEU A 14 9.84 14.60 -6.82
CA LEU A 14 10.82 14.77 -5.75
C LEU A 14 11.54 13.45 -5.42
N SER A 15 12.86 13.53 -5.21
CA SER A 15 13.63 12.42 -4.64
C SER A 15 13.24 12.15 -3.17
N PHE A 16 13.54 10.94 -2.67
CA PHE A 16 13.27 10.58 -1.29
C PHE A 16 13.99 11.53 -0.30
N GLU A 17 15.28 11.78 -0.51
CA GLU A 17 16.11 12.65 0.33
C GLU A 17 15.52 14.06 0.42
N GLU A 18 15.12 14.63 -0.72
CA GLU A 18 14.51 15.97 -0.76
C GLU A 18 13.13 16.01 -0.11
N ALA A 19 12.29 15.00 -0.35
CA ALA A 19 10.96 14.91 0.25
C ALA A 19 11.05 14.76 1.77
N PHE A 20 11.98 13.94 2.23
CA PHE A 20 12.25 13.72 3.66
C PHE A 20 12.79 14.98 4.33
N ALA A 21 13.77 15.66 3.73
CA ALA A 21 14.32 16.91 4.26
C ALA A 21 13.24 18.01 4.36
N LYS A 22 12.35 18.12 3.38
CA LYS A 22 11.22 19.05 3.43
C LYS A 22 10.24 18.66 4.53
N LEU A 23 9.95 17.37 4.71
CA LEU A 23 9.05 16.88 5.76
C LEU A 23 9.60 17.20 7.16
N GLU A 24 10.90 16.98 7.40
CA GLU A 24 11.55 17.34 8.66
C GLU A 24 11.46 18.85 8.94
N GLY A 25 11.60 19.68 7.91
CA GLY A 25 11.41 21.13 8.03
C GLY A 25 9.98 21.49 8.42
N ILE A 26 8.98 20.86 7.81
CA ILE A 26 7.57 21.06 8.16
C ILE A 26 7.29 20.66 9.60
N VAL A 27 7.75 19.49 10.03
CA VAL A 27 7.56 19.01 11.41
C VAL A 27 8.16 20.00 12.41
N ARG A 28 9.38 20.48 12.15
CA ARG A 28 10.06 21.46 12.99
C ARG A 28 9.29 22.77 13.10
N ASP A 29 8.70 23.23 12.00
CA ASP A 29 7.88 24.43 11.99
C ASP A 29 6.57 24.22 12.78
N MET A 30 5.96 23.04 12.68
CA MET A 30 4.75 22.67 13.43
C MET A 30 5.00 22.51 14.94
N GLU A 31 6.22 22.14 15.34
CA GLU A 31 6.65 22.08 16.75
C GLU A 31 6.87 23.46 17.37
N SER A 32 6.82 24.54 16.57
CA SER A 32 6.94 25.90 17.10
C SER A 32 5.63 26.38 17.72
N ASP A 33 5.67 26.80 18.99
CA ASP A 33 4.51 27.33 19.75
C ASP A 33 3.86 28.61 19.16
N ARG A 34 4.38 29.14 18.05
CA ARG A 34 3.97 30.41 17.45
C ARG A 34 3.29 30.29 16.09
N ILE A 35 3.02 29.08 15.61
CA ILE A 35 2.34 28.90 14.33
C ILE A 35 0.82 29.14 14.50
N PRO A 36 0.20 30.03 13.70
CA PRO A 36 -1.24 30.24 13.78
C PRO A 36 -1.98 28.99 13.23
N LEU A 37 -3.20 28.74 13.73
CA LEU A 37 -3.97 27.53 13.42
C LEU A 37 -4.14 27.28 11.91
N ARG A 38 -4.35 28.35 11.13
CA ARG A 38 -4.50 28.26 9.67
C ARG A 38 -3.24 27.67 9.03
N ASP A 39 -2.08 28.20 9.41
CA ASP A 39 -0.80 27.78 8.86
C ASP A 39 -0.46 26.35 9.34
N LEU A 40 -0.87 25.96 10.55
CA LEU A 40 -0.72 24.58 11.05
C LEU A 40 -1.44 23.57 10.15
N ILE A 41 -2.66 23.89 9.70
CA ILE A 41 -3.44 23.04 8.81
C ILE A 41 -2.73 22.90 7.46
N GLU A 42 -2.26 24.02 6.89
CA GLU A 42 -1.52 24.01 5.62
C GLU A 42 -0.23 23.19 5.73
N ARG A 43 0.53 23.35 6.82
CA ARG A 43 1.73 22.54 7.09
C ARG A 43 1.40 21.06 7.22
N TYR A 44 0.31 20.71 7.89
CA TYR A 44 -0.12 19.32 8.02
C TYR A 44 -0.49 18.69 6.67
N GLU A 45 -1.21 19.42 5.80
CA GLU A 45 -1.56 18.95 4.45
C GLU A 45 -0.30 18.73 3.60
N GLN A 46 0.63 19.69 3.61
CA GLN A 46 1.91 19.58 2.92
C GLN A 46 2.75 18.41 3.46
N GLY A 47 2.83 18.26 4.79
CA GLY A 47 3.54 17.16 5.44
C GLY A 47 2.94 15.80 5.07
N THR A 48 1.61 15.68 5.02
CA THR A 48 0.92 14.46 4.60
C THR A 48 1.22 14.13 3.14
N SER A 49 1.29 15.13 2.26
CA SER A 49 1.67 14.92 0.87
C SER A 49 3.10 14.42 0.73
N LEU A 50 4.06 15.04 1.45
CA LEU A 50 5.46 14.60 1.43
C LEU A 50 5.64 13.21 2.03
N TYR A 51 4.90 12.89 3.09
CA TYR A 51 4.90 11.55 3.69
C TYR A 51 4.49 10.48 2.67
N LYS A 52 3.46 10.74 1.87
CA LYS A 52 3.03 9.82 0.80
C LYS A 52 4.13 9.62 -0.24
N VAL A 53 4.77 10.69 -0.69
CA VAL A 53 5.90 10.61 -1.64
C VAL A 53 7.03 9.75 -1.04
N CYS A 54 7.37 9.95 0.24
CA CYS A 54 8.37 9.12 0.91
C CYS A 54 7.97 7.64 0.94
N GLN A 55 6.70 7.33 1.23
CA GLN A 55 6.21 5.94 1.21
C GLN A 55 6.30 5.33 -0.18
N GLU A 56 5.84 6.02 -1.20
CA GLU A 56 5.87 5.55 -2.60
C GLU A 56 7.30 5.23 -3.04
N ARG A 57 8.27 6.08 -2.70
CA ARG A 57 9.69 5.84 -2.99
C ARG A 57 10.26 4.63 -2.26
N LEU A 58 9.87 4.43 -1.01
CA LEU A 58 10.29 3.25 -0.25
C LEU A 58 9.68 1.96 -0.81
N GLU A 59 8.41 1.99 -1.20
CA GLU A 59 7.73 0.86 -1.83
C GLU A 59 8.37 0.50 -3.17
N GLU A 60 8.68 1.50 -4.00
CA GLU A 60 9.40 1.32 -5.26
C GLU A 60 10.78 0.67 -5.03
N ALA A 61 11.55 1.19 -4.06
CA ALA A 61 12.86 0.64 -3.72
C ALA A 61 12.74 -0.82 -3.21
N GLN A 62 11.75 -1.12 -2.36
CA GLN A 62 11.49 -2.48 -1.88
C GLN A 62 11.15 -3.43 -3.03
N GLY A 63 10.27 -3.02 -3.96
CA GLY A 63 9.92 -3.84 -5.13
C GLY A 63 11.11 -4.10 -6.05
N ARG A 64 11.99 -3.11 -6.23
CA ARG A 64 13.25 -3.27 -6.97
C ARG A 64 14.18 -4.28 -6.27
N ILE A 65 14.34 -4.19 -4.95
CA ILE A 65 15.15 -5.13 -4.15
C ILE A 65 14.58 -6.55 -4.26
N GLU A 66 13.26 -6.72 -4.13
CA GLU A 66 12.62 -8.02 -4.24
C GLU A 66 12.83 -8.64 -5.62
N THR A 67 12.70 -7.84 -6.68
CA THR A 67 12.95 -8.26 -8.06
C THR A 67 14.40 -8.74 -8.25
N ILE A 68 15.38 -7.99 -7.72
CA ILE A 68 16.80 -8.38 -7.77
C ILE A 68 17.03 -9.68 -7.01
N ARG A 69 16.45 -9.83 -5.81
CA ARG A 69 16.54 -11.04 -4.99
C ARG A 69 15.95 -12.26 -5.71
N ARG A 70 14.77 -12.10 -6.32
CA ARG A 70 14.08 -13.16 -7.06
C ARG A 70 14.90 -13.63 -8.26
N ARG A 71 15.46 -12.68 -9.02
CA ARG A 71 16.39 -12.97 -10.14
C ARG A 71 17.67 -13.66 -9.67
N ALA A 72 18.27 -13.23 -8.57
CA ALA A 72 19.47 -13.84 -8.01
C ALA A 72 19.24 -15.30 -7.55
N ASN A 73 18.03 -15.60 -7.05
CA ASN A 73 17.63 -16.94 -6.65
C ASN A 73 17.12 -17.82 -7.81
N GLY A 74 17.14 -17.31 -9.06
CA GLY A 74 16.72 -18.06 -10.24
C GLY A 74 15.19 -18.24 -10.39
N GLU A 75 14.39 -17.51 -9.61
CA GLU A 75 12.94 -17.58 -9.70
C GLU A 75 12.44 -16.62 -10.80
N VAL A 76 12.12 -17.18 -11.96
CA VAL A 76 11.56 -16.43 -13.09
C VAL A 76 10.04 -16.57 -13.03
N THR A 77 9.35 -15.53 -12.58
CA THR A 77 7.89 -15.45 -12.69
C THR A 77 7.53 -15.15 -14.15
N LEU A 78 6.83 -16.08 -14.80
CA LEU A 78 6.27 -15.87 -16.14
C LEU A 78 5.03 -14.99 -16.00
N GLU A 79 5.12 -13.71 -16.36
CA GLU A 79 3.94 -12.89 -16.63
C GLU A 79 3.11 -13.57 -17.74
N PRO A 80 1.80 -13.81 -17.55
CA PRO A 80 0.97 -14.39 -18.59
C PRO A 80 0.96 -13.46 -19.80
N PHE A 81 1.60 -13.92 -20.88
CA PHE A 81 1.72 -13.18 -22.12
C PHE A 81 0.39 -13.23 -22.88
N GLY A 82 -0.40 -12.17 -22.76
CA GLY A 82 -1.48 -11.79 -23.66
C GLY A 82 -2.69 -12.72 -23.72
N GLU A 83 -3.83 -12.24 -23.22
CA GLU A 83 -5.11 -12.55 -23.86
C GLU A 83 -5.74 -11.23 -24.31
N GLU A 84 -5.29 -10.78 -25.48
CA GLU A 84 -6.11 -9.91 -26.32
C GLU A 84 -7.31 -10.74 -26.80
N ALA A 85 -8.40 -10.69 -26.05
CA ALA A 85 -9.70 -11.17 -26.49
C ALA A 85 -10.58 -9.95 -26.84
N PRO A 86 -11.00 -9.81 -28.11
CA PRO A 86 -11.82 -8.68 -28.54
C PRO A 86 -13.25 -8.79 -27.96
N ALA A 87 -13.77 -7.71 -27.37
CA ALA A 87 -15.21 -7.48 -27.31
C ALA A 87 -15.75 -7.29 -28.76
N PRO A 88 -17.03 -7.57 -29.11
CA PRO A 88 -18.22 -7.39 -28.26
C PRO A 88 -19.40 -8.38 -28.47
N SER A 89 -20.40 -8.29 -27.56
CA SER A 89 -21.86 -8.30 -27.84
C SER A 89 -22.72 -9.26 -26.99
N SER A 90 -23.59 -8.62 -26.20
CA SER A 90 -25.02 -8.94 -25.98
C SER A 90 -25.48 -10.17 -25.17
N ASN A 91 -26.04 -9.81 -24.01
CA ASN A 91 -27.37 -10.15 -23.48
C ASN A 91 -27.57 -11.26 -22.42
N GLU A 92 -28.04 -10.79 -21.26
CA GLU A 92 -29.35 -11.13 -20.67
C GLU A 92 -29.45 -12.33 -19.69
N LYS A 93 -29.61 -11.97 -18.40
CA LYS A 93 -30.46 -12.56 -17.33
C LYS A 93 -30.37 -14.09 -17.10
N LYS A 94 -30.10 -14.50 -15.86
CA LYS A 94 -31.13 -14.82 -14.84
C LYS A 94 -30.51 -15.35 -13.54
N SER A 95 -31.06 -14.86 -12.43
CA SER A 95 -31.07 -15.46 -11.10
C SER A 95 -31.08 -16.99 -11.08
N ALA A 96 -30.23 -17.57 -10.24
CA ALA A 96 -30.57 -18.72 -9.42
C ALA A 96 -29.60 -18.83 -8.24
N SER A 97 -29.96 -18.15 -7.14
CA SER A 97 -29.48 -18.50 -5.81
C SER A 97 -30.02 -19.87 -5.43
N ALA A 98 -29.15 -20.84 -5.21
CA ALA A 98 -29.52 -22.15 -4.67
C ALA A 98 -28.33 -22.76 -3.90
N VAL A 99 -28.18 -22.37 -2.64
CA VAL A 99 -27.34 -23.10 -1.69
C VAL A 99 -28.25 -24.10 -0.96
N PRO A 100 -28.09 -25.43 -1.13
CA PRO A 100 -28.93 -26.40 -0.44
C PRO A 100 -28.54 -26.47 1.05
N ARG A 101 -29.54 -26.28 1.90
CA ARG A 101 -29.47 -26.49 3.35
C ARG A 101 -29.26 -27.98 3.63
N THR A 102 -28.18 -28.32 4.32
CA THR A 102 -28.07 -29.57 5.07
C THR A 102 -27.85 -29.27 6.55
N ARG A 103 -28.94 -29.47 7.29
CA ARG A 103 -29.07 -29.45 8.74
C ARG A 103 -28.62 -30.82 9.26
N SER A 104 -27.61 -30.85 10.13
CA SER A 104 -27.28 -32.03 10.93
C SER A 104 -27.27 -31.69 12.42
N PRO A 105 -27.69 -32.63 13.30
CA PRO A 105 -28.37 -32.32 14.55
C PRO A 105 -27.44 -32.42 15.79
N GLN A 106 -27.68 -31.59 16.81
CA GLN A 106 -27.27 -31.85 18.20
C GLN A 106 -28.16 -32.94 18.82
N PRO A 107 -27.62 -33.79 19.70
CA PRO A 107 -27.84 -33.64 21.15
C PRO A 107 -26.57 -34.07 21.95
N ALA A 108 -26.39 -33.90 23.26
CA ALA A 108 -27.29 -33.70 24.38
C ALA A 108 -26.50 -33.04 25.53
N ASP A 109 -27.26 -32.44 26.43
CA ASP A 109 -26.93 -32.02 27.78
C ASP A 109 -25.95 -32.97 28.52
N THR A 110 -25.00 -32.40 29.25
CA THR A 110 -24.59 -32.96 30.54
C THR A 110 -24.31 -31.80 31.48
N ASP A 111 -25.27 -31.66 32.41
CA ASP A 111 -25.25 -31.01 33.71
C ASP A 111 -23.85 -30.86 34.37
N ASP A 112 -23.67 -29.69 34.97
CA ASP A 112 -23.28 -29.54 36.38
C ASP A 112 -21.97 -30.19 36.86
N ALA A 113 -20.94 -29.35 37.04
CA ALA A 113 -20.06 -29.44 38.20
C ALA A 113 -19.28 -28.13 38.37
N GLU A 114 -19.60 -27.41 39.45
CA GLU A 114 -18.69 -26.52 40.15
C GLU A 114 -17.29 -27.16 40.31
N LEU A 115 -16.21 -26.37 40.18
CA LEU A 115 -15.08 -26.42 41.12
C LEU A 115 -14.06 -25.29 40.81
N PHE A 116 -14.07 -24.30 41.71
CA PHE A 116 -13.03 -23.31 42.06
C PHE A 116 -12.54 -22.29 41.03
#